data_AF-A0A8B6M051-F1
#
_entry.id   AF-A0A8B6M051-F1
#
_cell.length_a   1.000
_cell.length_b   1.000
_cell.length_c   1.000
_cell.angle_alpha   90.00
_cell.angle_beta   90.00
_cell.angle_gamma   90.00
#
_symmetry.space_group_name_H-M   'P 1'
#
loop_
_entity.id
_entity.type
_entity.pdbx_description
1 polymer ?
#
loop_
_entity_poly.entity_id
_entity_poly.type
_entity_poly.pdbx_seq_one_letter_code
_entity_poly.pdbx_strand_id
1 'polypeptide(L)'
;MRGKLARMLGILGLIVAAHSGAAQTDGIPEGPIRIVVPVSAGGTVDIVSRSVAAGLQQALGRSVIVENRTGGSGVPATLNVVHAKPDGTTLYMGTIGTVAVNPHLMRKPPYDPLRDLVPISLVADVPGVLVVSASSPFNTVGDLIAYAKKNPGKLNYGSAGNGTSSHMSAELFKQEAGVDILHVPYPGATPAVMDLIGGQVQMFFDNIITALPQIKGGKLKALAVSAAKRSRYLPDVPTIAESGVPKYDVTGWLGLMAPAGTPDAVVRRLSAEVQKLMRAPATQARIVGAETIGSTPEAFATFLKAENERWAAVIKASNIPLN
;
A
#
# COMPACT_ATOMS: atom_id res chain seq x y z
N MET A 1 -52.10 50.66 46.60
CA MET A 1 -50.92 49.93 47.15
C MET A 1 -51.33 48.62 47.83
N ARG A 2 -51.87 47.67 47.07
CA ARG A 2 -52.13 46.28 47.50
C ARG A 2 -51.94 45.40 46.26
N GLY A 3 -50.99 44.47 46.28
CA GLY A 3 -50.75 43.56 45.14
C GLY A 3 -49.31 43.13 44.88
N LYS A 4 -48.36 43.34 45.80
CA LYS A 4 -46.98 42.83 45.70
C LYS A 4 -46.74 41.74 46.74
N LEU A 5 -47.49 40.64 46.73
CA LEU A 5 -47.18 39.47 47.56
C LEU A 5 -47.95 38.19 47.13
N ALA A 6 -48.11 37.94 45.84
CA ALA A 6 -48.67 36.67 45.38
C ALA A 6 -48.34 36.43 43.90
N ARG A 7 -47.12 35.95 43.65
CA ARG A 7 -46.70 35.07 42.51
C ARG A 7 -45.18 34.96 42.50
N MET A 8 -44.64 34.61 43.67
CA MET A 8 -43.24 34.19 43.85
C MET A 8 -43.24 32.67 44.00
N LEU A 9 -43.84 31.97 43.01
CA LEU A 9 -44.05 30.51 42.97
C LEU A 9 -44.24 30.01 41.53
N GLY A 10 -43.50 30.59 40.58
CA GLY A 10 -43.56 30.23 39.16
C GLY A 10 -42.20 30.32 38.45
N ILE A 11 -41.10 30.12 39.18
CA ILE A 11 -39.71 30.15 38.65
C ILE A 11 -39.01 28.81 38.96
N LEU A 12 -39.72 27.69 38.86
CA LEU A 12 -39.11 26.36 39.04
C LEU A 12 -39.78 25.32 38.13
N GLY A 13 -39.71 25.55 36.82
CA GLY A 13 -40.25 24.61 35.84
C GLY A 13 -39.68 24.86 34.46
N LEU A 14 -38.86 23.90 34.00
CA LEU A 14 -38.26 23.79 32.67
C LEU A 14 -37.08 24.73 32.35
N ILE A 15 -35.99 24.59 33.11
CA ILE A 15 -34.69 24.43 32.44
C ILE A 15 -34.61 22.94 32.05
N VAL A 16 -35.34 22.57 31.00
CA VAL A 16 -34.96 21.37 30.25
C VAL A 16 -33.71 21.79 29.51
N ALA A 17 -32.58 21.58 30.16
CA ALA A 17 -31.32 21.39 29.48
C ALA A 17 -31.56 20.21 28.53
N ALA A 18 -31.95 20.53 27.29
CA ALA A 18 -31.75 19.67 26.16
C ALA A 18 -30.23 19.51 26.04
N HIS A 19 -29.69 18.63 26.88
CA HIS A 19 -28.55 17.82 26.53
C HIS A 19 -29.01 17.12 25.26
N SER A 20 -28.72 17.73 24.11
CA SER A 20 -28.52 16.99 22.88
C SER A 20 -27.49 15.95 23.25
N GLY A 21 -27.95 14.77 23.67
CA GLY A 21 -27.11 13.60 23.70
C GLY A 21 -26.54 13.54 22.31
N ALA A 22 -25.24 13.81 22.18
CA ALA A 22 -24.52 13.39 21.01
C ALA A 22 -24.88 11.91 20.90
N ALA A 23 -25.73 11.57 19.93
CA ALA A 23 -25.98 10.19 19.60
C ALA A 23 -24.58 9.62 19.43
N GLN A 24 -24.17 8.74 20.33
CA GLN A 24 -22.87 8.14 20.29
C GLN A 24 -22.95 7.19 19.10
N THR A 25 -22.75 7.74 17.91
CA THR A 25 -22.66 6.99 16.66
C THR A 25 -21.65 5.91 16.95
N ASP A 26 -22.00 4.66 16.70
CA ASP A 26 -21.20 3.45 16.93
C ASP A 26 -19.87 3.41 16.14
N GLY A 27 -19.52 4.53 15.50
CA GLY A 27 -18.37 4.74 14.65
C GLY A 27 -18.53 4.11 13.28
N ILE A 28 -19.71 3.58 12.93
CA ILE A 28 -19.95 2.94 11.64
C ILE A 28 -20.33 4.02 10.62
N PRO A 29 -19.66 4.09 9.46
CA PRO A 29 -20.04 5.00 8.39
C PRO A 29 -21.51 4.84 7.95
N GLU A 30 -22.17 5.96 7.69
CA GLU A 30 -23.54 5.98 7.17
C GLU A 30 -23.54 5.70 5.66
N GLY A 31 -23.84 4.45 5.28
CA GLY A 31 -24.03 4.05 3.88
C GLY A 31 -22.98 3.04 3.38
N PRO A 32 -22.99 2.74 2.07
CA PRO A 32 -22.01 1.86 1.44
C PRO A 32 -20.59 2.44 1.55
N ILE A 33 -19.63 1.60 1.91
CA ILE A 33 -18.21 1.96 1.97
C ILE A 33 -17.56 1.56 0.65
N ARG A 34 -16.73 2.43 0.07
CA ARG A 34 -15.85 2.12 -1.05
C ARG A 34 -14.39 2.16 -0.62
N ILE A 35 -13.61 1.17 -1.04
CA ILE A 35 -12.16 1.15 -0.94
C ILE A 35 -11.60 1.41 -2.33
N VAL A 36 -11.03 2.60 -2.51
CA VAL A 36 -10.42 3.02 -3.77
C VAL A 36 -9.00 2.49 -3.84
N VAL A 37 -8.65 1.85 -4.96
CA VAL A 37 -7.39 1.13 -5.17
C VAL A 37 -6.65 1.70 -6.39
N PRO A 38 -5.35 2.03 -6.30
CA PRO A 38 -4.59 2.69 -7.36
C PRO A 38 -4.06 1.77 -8.48
N VAL A 39 -4.52 0.52 -8.55
CA VAL A 39 -4.04 -0.50 -9.51
C VAL A 39 -5.19 -1.26 -10.15
N SER A 40 -4.90 -1.95 -11.26
CA SER A 40 -5.88 -2.80 -11.96
C SER A 40 -6.32 -3.98 -11.11
N ALA A 41 -7.50 -4.51 -11.42
CA ALA A 41 -8.00 -5.73 -10.81
C ALA A 41 -7.00 -6.90 -11.01
N GLY A 42 -6.91 -7.78 -10.02
CA GLY A 42 -5.98 -8.92 -10.02
C GLY A 42 -4.54 -8.60 -9.62
N GLY A 43 -4.19 -7.34 -9.40
CA GLY A 43 -2.91 -6.95 -8.78
C GLY A 43 -2.91 -7.20 -7.27
N THR A 44 -1.74 -7.16 -6.65
CA THR A 44 -1.58 -7.41 -5.21
C THR A 44 -2.47 -6.54 -4.32
N VAL A 45 -2.52 -5.23 -4.61
CA VAL A 45 -3.33 -4.28 -3.83
C VAL A 45 -4.82 -4.63 -3.94
N ASP A 46 -5.29 -5.04 -5.12
CA ASP A 46 -6.69 -5.42 -5.35
C ASP A 46 -7.05 -6.69 -4.57
N ILE A 47 -6.21 -7.73 -4.63
CA ILE A 47 -6.41 -9.00 -3.92
C ILE A 47 -6.54 -8.78 -2.41
N VAL A 48 -5.65 -7.98 -1.81
CA VAL A 48 -5.69 -7.69 -0.37
C VAL A 48 -6.89 -6.79 -0.04
N SER A 49 -7.16 -5.76 -0.85
CA SER A 49 -8.30 -4.85 -0.62
C SER A 49 -9.64 -5.56 -0.66
N ARG A 50 -9.83 -6.53 -1.56
CA ARG A 50 -11.05 -7.34 -1.61
C ARG A 50 -11.21 -8.22 -0.38
N SER A 51 -10.11 -8.71 0.18
CA SER A 51 -10.12 -9.47 1.44
C SER A 51 -10.51 -8.57 2.63
N VAL A 52 -9.95 -7.34 2.68
CA VAL A 52 -10.35 -6.32 3.66
C VAL A 52 -11.82 -5.94 3.51
N ALA A 53 -12.29 -5.68 2.29
CA ALA A 53 -13.67 -5.31 2.00
C ALA A 53 -14.66 -6.39 2.47
N ALA A 54 -14.41 -7.66 2.13
CA ALA A 54 -15.26 -8.77 2.55
C ALA A 54 -15.35 -8.88 4.09
N GLY A 55 -14.22 -8.74 4.79
CA GLY A 55 -14.20 -8.79 6.25
C GLY A 55 -14.90 -7.61 6.91
N LEU A 56 -14.69 -6.38 6.41
CA LEU A 56 -15.40 -5.19 6.89
C LEU A 56 -16.90 -5.28 6.63
N GLN A 57 -17.32 -5.79 5.47
CA GLN A 57 -18.73 -6.00 5.18
C GLN A 57 -19.39 -6.93 6.20
N GLN A 58 -18.73 -8.05 6.54
CA GLN A 58 -19.23 -8.97 7.55
C GLN A 58 -19.27 -8.33 8.94
N ALA A 59 -18.24 -7.57 9.33
CA ALA A 59 -18.12 -6.99 10.67
C ALA A 59 -19.05 -5.79 10.90
N LEU A 60 -19.32 -4.99 9.86
CA LEU A 60 -20.06 -3.74 9.97
C LEU A 60 -21.53 -3.87 9.51
N GLY A 61 -21.90 -4.94 8.80
CA GLY A 61 -23.23 -5.06 8.21
C GLY A 61 -23.51 -3.93 7.20
N ARG A 62 -22.47 -3.49 6.48
CA ARG A 62 -22.52 -2.46 5.43
C ARG A 62 -21.96 -3.02 4.15
N SER A 63 -22.48 -2.59 3.00
CA SER A 63 -21.87 -2.90 1.71
C SER A 63 -20.46 -2.30 1.68
N VAL A 64 -19.44 -3.11 1.36
CA VAL A 64 -18.07 -2.64 1.18
C VAL A 64 -17.56 -3.10 -0.19
N ILE A 65 -17.30 -2.15 -1.08
CA ILE A 65 -16.90 -2.43 -2.46
C ILE A 65 -15.47 -1.96 -2.74
N VAL A 66 -14.78 -2.64 -3.64
CA VAL A 66 -13.47 -2.22 -4.14
C VAL A 66 -13.63 -1.53 -5.50
N GLU A 67 -13.09 -0.32 -5.62
CA GLU A 67 -13.10 0.47 -6.85
C GLU A 67 -11.68 0.69 -7.35
N ASN A 68 -11.34 0.10 -8.49
CA ASN A 68 -10.02 0.25 -9.11
C ASN A 68 -9.97 1.55 -9.94
N ARG A 69 -9.03 2.44 -9.62
CA ARG A 69 -8.72 3.65 -10.39
C ARG A 69 -7.24 3.63 -10.77
N THR A 70 -6.94 3.35 -12.04
CA THR A 70 -5.57 3.05 -12.51
C THR A 70 -4.91 4.24 -13.20
N GLY A 71 -3.60 4.12 -13.44
CA GLY A 71 -2.82 5.09 -14.22
C GLY A 71 -2.25 6.24 -13.38
N GLY A 72 -1.39 7.05 -14.02
CA GLY A 72 -0.79 8.25 -13.43
C GLY A 72 -0.09 8.02 -12.08
N SER A 73 0.61 6.88 -11.93
CA SER A 73 1.25 6.47 -10.66
C SER A 73 0.30 6.46 -9.46
N GLY A 74 -1.00 6.25 -9.68
CA GLY A 74 -2.03 6.21 -8.63
C GLY A 74 -2.63 7.57 -8.26
N VAL A 75 -2.15 8.68 -8.85
CA VAL A 75 -2.66 10.03 -8.58
C VAL A 75 -4.19 10.15 -8.73
N PRO A 76 -4.83 9.61 -9.79
CA PRO A 76 -6.29 9.71 -9.92
C PRO A 76 -7.05 9.02 -8.77
N ALA A 77 -6.52 7.92 -8.25
CA ALA A 77 -7.10 7.22 -7.11
C ALA A 77 -6.91 8.00 -5.82
N THR A 78 -5.71 8.54 -5.59
CA THR A 78 -5.42 9.33 -4.39
C THR A 78 -6.26 10.59 -4.33
N LEU A 79 -6.33 11.37 -5.42
CA LEU A 79 -7.13 12.59 -5.48
C LEU A 79 -8.63 12.32 -5.33
N ASN A 80 -9.12 11.17 -5.84
CA ASN A 80 -10.51 10.77 -5.64
C ASN A 80 -10.87 10.66 -4.15
N VAL A 81 -9.96 10.12 -3.32
CA VAL A 81 -10.20 9.99 -1.89
C VAL A 81 -9.88 11.27 -1.13
N VAL A 82 -8.78 11.97 -1.45
CA VAL A 82 -8.43 13.24 -0.80
C VAL A 82 -9.56 14.27 -0.91
N HIS A 83 -10.30 14.29 -2.01
CA HIS A 83 -11.44 15.20 -2.20
C HIS A 83 -12.81 14.60 -1.79
N ALA A 84 -12.84 13.39 -1.25
CA ALA A 84 -14.08 12.77 -0.80
C ALA A 84 -14.59 13.38 0.52
N LYS A 85 -15.86 13.14 0.85
CA LYS A 85 -16.41 13.51 2.14
C LYS A 85 -15.67 12.75 3.26
N PRO A 86 -15.26 13.43 4.35
CA PRO A 86 -14.58 12.79 5.45
C PRO A 86 -15.57 12.10 6.41
N ASP A 87 -16.41 11.21 5.88
CA ASP A 87 -17.46 10.50 6.64
C ASP A 87 -17.17 8.99 6.81
N GLY A 88 -16.02 8.54 6.31
CA GLY A 88 -15.59 7.14 6.36
C GLY A 88 -16.23 6.22 5.31
N THR A 89 -17.07 6.75 4.41
CA THR A 89 -17.65 5.95 3.31
C THR A 89 -16.72 5.82 2.11
N THR A 90 -15.69 6.66 2.01
CA THR A 90 -14.66 6.56 0.97
C THR A 90 -13.30 6.38 1.61
N LEU A 91 -12.70 5.21 1.39
CA LEU A 91 -11.42 4.81 1.94
C LEU A 91 -10.41 4.63 0.81
N TYR A 92 -9.13 4.72 1.16
CA TYR A 92 -8.02 4.52 0.24
C TYR A 92 -7.15 3.34 0.68
N MET A 93 -6.82 2.45 -0.25
CA MET A 93 -5.73 1.50 -0.05
C MET A 93 -4.44 2.13 -0.56
N GLY A 94 -3.71 2.77 0.34
CA GLY A 94 -2.41 3.36 0.09
C GLY A 94 -1.33 2.30 -0.12
N THR A 95 -0.35 2.68 -0.93
CA THR A 95 0.83 1.87 -1.26
C THR A 95 2.07 2.71 -1.05
N ILE A 96 3.21 2.05 -0.84
CA ILE A 96 4.54 2.70 -0.85
C ILE A 96 4.71 3.76 -1.95
N GLY A 97 4.28 3.44 -3.17
CA GLY A 97 4.38 4.34 -4.31
C GLY A 97 3.55 5.61 -4.14
N THR A 98 2.29 5.43 -3.76
CA THR A 98 1.33 6.55 -3.72
C THR A 98 1.50 7.43 -2.49
N VAL A 99 1.92 6.89 -1.35
CA VAL A 99 1.90 7.63 -0.08
C VAL A 99 3.28 7.87 0.54
N ALA A 100 4.35 7.26 -0.01
CA ALA A 100 5.71 7.51 0.47
C ALA A 100 6.71 7.90 -0.64
N VAL A 101 6.48 7.52 -1.90
CA VAL A 101 7.42 7.81 -3.01
C VAL A 101 6.99 9.01 -3.84
N ASN A 102 5.76 9.01 -4.36
CA ASN A 102 5.23 10.07 -5.22
C ASN A 102 5.42 11.49 -4.67
N PRO A 103 5.24 11.78 -3.36
CA PRO A 103 5.47 13.12 -2.81
C PRO A 103 6.88 13.67 -3.04
N HIS A 104 7.86 12.79 -3.23
CA HIS A 104 9.27 13.16 -3.42
C HIS A 104 9.74 12.95 -4.86
N LEU A 105 9.04 12.10 -5.62
CA LEU A 105 9.37 11.79 -7.02
C LEU A 105 8.71 12.76 -8.02
N MET A 106 7.57 13.36 -7.68
CA MET A 106 6.89 14.33 -8.54
C MET A 106 7.42 15.73 -8.28
N ARG A 107 7.69 16.50 -9.34
CA ARG A 107 8.16 17.88 -9.19
C ARG A 107 7.12 18.78 -8.51
N LYS A 108 5.83 18.50 -8.74
CA LYS A 108 4.69 19.19 -8.14
C LYS A 108 3.63 18.17 -7.72
N PRO A 109 3.79 17.52 -6.55
CA PRO A 109 2.81 16.56 -6.06
C PRO A 109 1.44 17.23 -5.89
N PRO A 110 0.35 16.66 -6.41
CA PRO A 110 -0.98 17.26 -6.31
C PRO A 110 -1.68 16.97 -4.97
N TYR A 111 -1.03 16.24 -4.07
CA TYR A 111 -1.49 15.92 -2.72
C TYR A 111 -0.30 15.75 -1.78
N ASP A 112 -0.57 15.86 -0.48
CA ASP A 112 0.35 15.51 0.59
C ASP A 112 -0.30 14.39 1.44
N PRO A 113 0.19 13.14 1.39
CA PRO A 113 -0.45 12.03 2.08
C PRO A 113 -0.39 12.13 3.61
N LEU A 114 0.56 12.88 4.19
CA LEU A 114 0.64 13.08 5.64
C LEU A 114 -0.36 14.13 6.13
N ARG A 115 -0.75 15.06 5.26
CA ARG A 115 -1.74 16.11 5.56
C ARG A 115 -3.15 15.72 5.14
N ASP A 116 -3.31 15.16 3.95
CA ASP A 116 -4.60 15.01 3.27
C ASP A 116 -5.28 13.66 3.56
N LEU A 117 -4.59 12.73 4.23
CA LEU A 117 -5.09 11.40 4.55
C LEU A 117 -4.85 11.06 6.02
N VAL A 118 -5.79 10.32 6.60
CA VAL A 118 -5.74 9.83 7.98
C VAL A 118 -5.45 8.33 7.96
N PRO A 119 -4.37 7.85 8.62
CA PRO A 119 -4.08 6.43 8.76
C PRO A 119 -5.18 5.68 9.52
N ILE A 120 -5.66 4.55 8.99
CA ILE A 120 -6.57 3.64 9.71
C ILE A 120 -5.80 2.44 10.23
N SER A 121 -5.07 1.74 9.35
CA SER A 121 -4.30 0.56 9.73
C SER A 121 -3.29 0.20 8.64
N LEU A 122 -2.08 -0.17 9.06
CA LEU A 122 -1.15 -0.90 8.21
C LEU A 122 -1.71 -2.33 8.06
N VAL A 123 -2.09 -2.70 6.84
CA VAL A 123 -2.86 -3.90 6.54
C VAL A 123 -1.93 -5.10 6.40
N ALA A 124 -0.89 -4.97 5.58
CA ALA A 124 0.02 -6.07 5.27
C ALA A 124 1.37 -5.57 4.76
N ASP A 125 2.42 -6.33 5.07
CA ASP A 125 3.68 -6.33 4.34
C ASP A 125 3.56 -7.23 3.12
N VAL A 126 4.06 -6.75 2.00
CA VAL A 126 4.02 -7.40 0.70
C VAL A 126 5.46 -7.51 0.20
N PRO A 127 6.19 -8.56 0.62
CA PRO A 127 7.54 -8.78 0.14
C PRO A 127 7.56 -8.98 -1.38
N GLY A 128 8.58 -8.41 -2.00
CA GLY A 128 8.86 -8.61 -3.41
C GLY A 128 9.79 -9.80 -3.64
N VAL A 129 9.91 -10.18 -4.91
CA VAL A 129 10.84 -11.18 -5.40
C VAL A 129 11.38 -10.71 -6.75
N LEU A 130 12.70 -10.73 -6.88
CA LEU A 130 13.37 -10.54 -8.15
C LEU A 130 13.18 -11.80 -8.99
N VAL A 131 12.49 -11.65 -10.11
CA VAL A 131 12.20 -12.74 -11.04
C VAL A 131 12.78 -12.46 -12.42
N VAL A 132 13.08 -13.55 -13.12
CA VAL A 132 13.46 -13.57 -14.53
C VAL A 132 12.61 -14.60 -15.27
N SER A 133 12.56 -14.53 -16.61
CA SER A 133 11.91 -15.58 -17.41
C SER A 133 12.54 -16.96 -17.14
N ALA A 134 11.75 -18.03 -17.23
CA ALA A 134 12.28 -19.40 -17.14
C ALA A 134 13.36 -19.70 -18.20
N SER A 135 13.26 -19.11 -19.39
CA SER A 135 14.24 -19.23 -20.46
C SER A 135 15.46 -18.32 -20.31
N SER A 136 15.48 -17.44 -19.29
CA SER A 136 16.59 -16.53 -19.05
C SER A 136 17.88 -17.29 -18.72
N PRO A 137 19.06 -16.84 -19.21
CA PRO A 137 20.33 -17.46 -18.84
C PRO A 137 20.73 -17.19 -17.38
N PHE A 138 20.08 -16.25 -16.69
CA PHE A 138 20.40 -15.89 -15.31
C PHE A 138 19.74 -16.86 -14.32
N ASN A 139 20.52 -17.38 -13.38
CA ASN A 139 20.07 -18.32 -12.34
C ASN A 139 20.28 -17.77 -10.93
N THR A 140 21.12 -16.75 -10.78
CA THR A 140 21.37 -16.07 -9.51
C THR A 140 21.38 -14.55 -9.68
N VAL A 141 21.25 -13.82 -8.57
CA VAL A 141 21.47 -12.36 -8.54
C VAL A 141 22.91 -12.03 -8.97
N GLY A 142 23.88 -12.87 -8.60
CA GLY A 142 25.28 -12.73 -9.00
C GLY A 142 25.45 -12.73 -10.52
N ASP A 143 24.72 -13.58 -11.24
CA ASP A 143 24.77 -13.64 -12.70
C ASP A 143 24.30 -12.31 -13.32
N LEU A 144 23.20 -11.75 -12.80
CA LEU A 144 22.68 -10.45 -13.24
C LEU A 144 23.68 -9.34 -12.98
N ILE A 145 24.25 -9.26 -11.77
CA ILE A 145 25.23 -8.23 -11.41
C ILE A 145 26.47 -8.34 -12.30
N ALA A 146 27.00 -9.55 -12.48
CA ALA A 146 28.18 -9.79 -13.28
C ALA A 146 27.95 -9.41 -14.75
N TYR A 147 26.79 -9.75 -15.32
CA TYR A 147 26.45 -9.38 -16.68
C TYR A 147 26.26 -7.87 -16.82
N ALA A 148 25.51 -7.23 -15.91
CA ALA A 148 25.23 -5.80 -15.94
C ALA A 148 26.51 -4.95 -15.85
N LYS A 149 27.47 -5.34 -14.98
CA LYS A 149 28.76 -4.65 -14.86
C LYS A 149 29.61 -4.75 -16.13
N LYS A 150 29.56 -5.89 -16.82
CA LYS A 150 30.27 -6.08 -18.10
C LYS A 150 29.57 -5.39 -19.27
N ASN A 151 28.27 -5.15 -19.16
CA ASN A 151 27.41 -4.65 -20.25
C ASN A 151 26.50 -3.50 -19.75
N PRO A 152 27.06 -2.36 -19.32
CA PRO A 152 26.28 -1.25 -18.78
C PRO A 152 25.24 -0.76 -19.80
N GLY A 153 24.00 -0.57 -19.33
CA GLY A 153 22.88 -0.11 -20.16
C GLY A 153 22.32 -1.15 -21.14
N LYS A 154 22.78 -2.41 -21.09
CA LYS A 154 22.29 -3.49 -21.99
C LYS A 154 21.19 -4.35 -21.39
N LEU A 155 21.10 -4.45 -20.06
CA LEU A 155 19.96 -5.06 -19.41
C LEU A 155 18.87 -4.03 -19.18
N ASN A 156 17.63 -4.47 -19.27
CA ASN A 156 16.48 -3.70 -18.87
C ASN A 156 15.63 -4.47 -17.84
N TYR A 157 14.77 -3.73 -17.14
CA TYR A 157 13.84 -4.28 -16.19
C TYR A 157 12.45 -3.67 -16.38
N GLY A 158 11.41 -4.49 -16.20
CA GLY A 158 10.03 -4.02 -16.19
C GLY A 158 9.66 -3.41 -14.85
N SER A 159 8.65 -2.55 -14.82
CA SER A 159 8.00 -2.14 -13.57
C SER A 159 6.49 -2.00 -13.78
N ALA A 160 5.73 -2.00 -12.69
CA ALA A 160 4.31 -1.65 -12.72
C ALA A 160 4.03 -0.13 -12.90
N GLY A 161 5.06 0.66 -13.23
CA GLY A 161 4.98 2.10 -13.47
C GLY A 161 5.96 2.89 -12.62
N ASN A 162 6.18 4.15 -13.00
CA ASN A 162 7.08 5.07 -12.28
C ASN A 162 6.62 5.25 -10.83
N GLY A 163 7.58 5.20 -9.90
CA GLY A 163 7.35 5.37 -8.47
C GLY A 163 6.70 4.17 -7.76
N THR A 164 6.38 3.08 -8.47
CA THR A 164 5.85 1.87 -7.81
C THR A 164 6.91 1.14 -6.98
N SER A 165 6.47 0.22 -6.10
CA SER A 165 7.39 -0.66 -5.34
C SER A 165 8.39 -1.37 -6.24
N SER A 166 7.95 -1.86 -7.41
CA SER A 166 8.79 -2.55 -8.37
C SER A 166 9.87 -1.65 -8.99
N HIS A 167 9.52 -0.41 -9.34
CA HIS A 167 10.46 0.59 -9.82
C HIS A 167 11.48 0.94 -8.73
N MET A 168 11.00 1.26 -7.53
CA MET A 168 11.87 1.66 -6.43
C MET A 168 12.77 0.53 -5.92
N SER A 169 12.31 -0.72 -5.99
CA SER A 169 13.12 -1.92 -5.73
C SER A 169 14.29 -2.00 -6.70
N ALA A 170 14.02 -1.84 -8.00
CA ALA A 170 15.07 -1.88 -9.01
C ALA A 170 16.04 -0.70 -8.92
N GLU A 171 15.56 0.51 -8.62
CA GLU A 171 16.44 1.68 -8.45
C GLU A 171 17.34 1.54 -7.22
N LEU A 172 16.83 1.04 -6.09
CA LEU A 172 17.70 0.73 -4.95
C LEU A 172 18.70 -0.38 -5.29
N PHE A 173 18.29 -1.39 -6.07
CA PHE A 173 19.18 -2.46 -6.52
C PHE A 173 20.31 -1.92 -7.39
N LYS A 174 19.99 -1.03 -8.35
CA LYS A 174 20.98 -0.33 -9.18
C LYS A 174 22.02 0.40 -8.33
N GLN A 175 21.54 1.19 -7.38
CA GLN A 175 22.38 1.99 -6.49
C GLN A 175 23.29 1.11 -5.64
N GLU A 176 22.75 0.11 -4.95
CA GLU A 176 23.51 -0.71 -4.00
C GLU A 176 24.40 -1.76 -4.68
N ALA A 177 24.00 -2.30 -5.83
CA ALA A 177 24.81 -3.26 -6.58
C ALA A 177 25.85 -2.58 -7.51
N GLY A 178 25.69 -1.26 -7.75
CA GLY A 178 26.52 -0.48 -8.66
C GLY A 178 26.39 -0.97 -10.10
N VAL A 179 25.16 -1.08 -10.60
CA VAL A 179 24.86 -1.57 -11.95
C VAL A 179 24.03 -0.56 -12.74
N ASP A 180 24.27 -0.52 -14.04
CA ASP A 180 23.49 0.30 -14.98
C ASP A 180 22.56 -0.59 -15.80
N ILE A 181 21.26 -0.54 -15.44
CA ILE A 181 20.18 -1.27 -16.11
C ILE A 181 19.02 -0.30 -16.41
N LEU A 182 18.38 -0.49 -17.56
CA LEU A 182 17.38 0.43 -18.10
C LEU A 182 15.96 0.12 -17.59
N HIS A 183 15.22 1.16 -17.26
CA HIS A 183 13.84 1.03 -16.80
C HIS A 183 12.84 1.01 -17.96
N VAL A 184 11.92 0.05 -17.94
CA VAL A 184 10.75 0.00 -18.85
C VAL A 184 9.46 0.05 -18.01
N PRO A 185 8.74 1.18 -17.98
CA PRO A 185 7.51 1.30 -17.23
C PRO A 185 6.31 0.69 -17.98
N TYR A 186 5.47 -0.06 -17.24
CA TYR A 186 4.20 -0.60 -17.72
C TYR A 186 3.02 -0.01 -16.94
N PRO A 187 1.78 -0.05 -17.47
CA PRO A 187 0.58 0.43 -16.76
C PRO A 187 0.10 -0.51 -15.63
N GLY A 188 0.93 -1.46 -15.19
CA GLY A 188 0.66 -2.42 -14.13
C GLY A 188 1.58 -3.63 -14.18
N ALA A 189 1.53 -4.49 -13.14
CA ALA A 189 2.39 -5.67 -13.06
C ALA A 189 2.07 -6.73 -14.12
N THR A 190 0.78 -6.94 -14.45
CA THR A 190 0.33 -7.95 -15.41
C THR A 190 1.00 -7.84 -16.78
N PRO A 191 0.96 -6.69 -17.48
CA PRO A 191 1.67 -6.55 -18.76
C PRO A 191 3.19 -6.67 -18.63
N ALA A 192 3.79 -6.18 -17.53
CA ALA A 192 5.23 -6.34 -17.29
C ALA A 192 5.64 -7.83 -17.16
N VAL A 193 4.83 -8.64 -16.48
CA VAL A 193 5.06 -10.10 -16.34
C VAL A 193 4.96 -10.81 -17.69
N MET A 194 4.01 -10.42 -18.54
CA MET A 194 3.87 -11.03 -19.87
C MET A 194 5.11 -10.76 -20.74
N ASP A 195 5.61 -9.52 -20.73
CA ASP A 195 6.81 -9.13 -21.46
C ASP A 195 8.09 -9.76 -20.88
N LEU A 196 8.13 -9.95 -19.55
CA LEU A 196 9.20 -10.71 -18.90
C LEU A 196 9.20 -12.15 -19.39
N ILE A 197 8.06 -12.84 -19.37
CA ILE A 197 7.94 -14.23 -19.86
C ILE A 197 8.37 -14.31 -21.33
N GLY A 198 7.95 -13.33 -22.15
CA GLY A 198 8.32 -13.20 -23.55
C GLY A 198 9.76 -12.72 -23.83
N GLY A 199 10.54 -12.40 -22.79
CA GLY A 199 11.94 -11.97 -22.89
C GLY A 199 12.16 -10.53 -23.37
N GLN A 200 11.10 -9.72 -23.47
CA GLN A 200 11.20 -8.31 -23.84
C GLN A 200 11.88 -7.48 -22.75
N VAL A 201 11.62 -7.86 -21.49
CA VAL A 201 12.41 -7.40 -20.34
C VAL A 201 13.17 -8.55 -19.67
N GLN A 202 14.34 -8.28 -19.10
CA GLN A 202 15.20 -9.34 -18.55
C GLN A 202 14.91 -9.67 -17.09
N MET A 203 14.41 -8.70 -16.32
CA MET A 203 14.12 -8.88 -14.90
C MET A 203 12.94 -8.02 -14.44
N PHE A 204 12.32 -8.43 -13.34
CA PHE A 204 11.24 -7.68 -12.70
C PHE A 204 11.28 -7.93 -11.19
N PHE A 205 11.13 -6.87 -10.40
CA PHE A 205 10.80 -7.00 -8.98
C PHE A 205 9.27 -7.03 -8.85
N ASP A 206 8.71 -8.23 -8.76
CA ASP A 206 7.28 -8.42 -8.57
C ASP A 206 6.97 -8.68 -7.09
N ASN A 207 5.70 -8.57 -6.68
CA ASN A 207 5.27 -9.01 -5.36
C ASN A 207 5.13 -10.54 -5.35
N ILE A 208 5.47 -11.18 -4.23
CA ILE A 208 5.38 -12.65 -4.12
C ILE A 208 3.95 -13.14 -4.40
N ILE A 209 2.92 -12.39 -3.98
CA ILE A 209 1.50 -12.72 -4.25
C ILE A 209 1.26 -12.99 -5.74
N THR A 210 1.78 -12.15 -6.63
CA THR A 210 1.55 -12.19 -8.08
C THR A 210 2.58 -13.07 -8.81
N ALA A 211 3.80 -13.13 -8.30
CA ALA A 211 4.86 -13.94 -8.87
C ALA A 211 4.71 -15.44 -8.59
N LEU A 212 4.23 -15.81 -7.39
CA LEU A 212 4.23 -17.20 -6.91
C LEU A 212 3.49 -18.17 -7.84
N PRO A 213 2.30 -17.86 -8.41
CA PRO A 213 1.67 -18.72 -9.39
C PRO A 213 2.51 -18.93 -10.66
N GLN A 214 3.21 -17.89 -11.14
CA GLN A 214 4.05 -17.96 -12.34
C GLN A 214 5.34 -18.74 -12.08
N ILE A 215 5.91 -18.61 -10.88
CA ILE A 215 7.06 -19.41 -10.42
C ILE A 215 6.67 -20.89 -10.33
N LYS A 216 5.56 -21.21 -9.66
CA LYS A 216 5.05 -22.59 -9.55
C LYS A 216 4.66 -23.19 -10.90
N GLY A 217 4.16 -22.37 -11.83
CA GLY A 217 3.86 -22.76 -13.20
C GLY A 217 5.08 -22.91 -14.10
N GLY A 218 6.31 -22.69 -13.59
CA GLY A 218 7.55 -22.82 -14.35
C GLY A 218 7.73 -21.77 -15.45
N LYS A 219 6.99 -20.64 -15.38
CA LYS A 219 7.11 -19.54 -16.34
C LYS A 219 8.17 -18.53 -15.93
N LEU A 220 8.40 -18.38 -14.62
CA LEU A 220 9.39 -17.49 -14.05
C LEU A 220 10.33 -18.26 -13.10
N LYS A 221 11.58 -17.79 -13.00
CA LYS A 221 12.53 -18.19 -11.96
C LYS A 221 12.62 -17.08 -10.91
N ALA A 222 12.48 -17.44 -9.63
CA ALA A 222 12.77 -16.54 -8.53
C ALA A 222 14.27 -16.56 -8.23
N LEU A 223 14.91 -15.39 -8.27
CA LEU A 223 16.33 -15.26 -7.97
C LEU A 223 16.57 -14.89 -6.51
N ALA A 224 15.81 -13.93 -5.99
CA ALA A 224 15.94 -13.48 -4.61
C ALA A 224 14.71 -12.72 -4.10
N VAL A 225 14.41 -12.86 -2.81
CA VAL A 225 13.40 -12.07 -2.09
C VAL A 225 13.95 -10.66 -1.80
N SER A 226 13.12 -9.64 -1.98
CA SER A 226 13.53 -8.23 -1.82
C SER A 226 13.56 -7.76 -0.36
N ALA A 227 12.86 -8.44 0.54
CA ALA A 227 12.83 -8.14 1.96
C ALA A 227 14.12 -8.56 2.69
N ALA A 228 14.36 -7.99 3.86
CA ALA A 228 15.49 -8.34 4.74
C ALA A 228 15.52 -9.83 5.16
N LYS A 229 14.39 -10.53 5.12
CA LYS A 229 14.27 -11.96 5.48
C LYS A 229 13.64 -12.75 4.34
N ARG A 230 14.00 -14.02 4.24
CA ARG A 230 13.37 -14.95 3.31
C ARG A 230 11.87 -15.06 3.58
N SER A 231 11.11 -15.26 2.52
CA SER A 231 9.67 -15.49 2.62
C SER A 231 9.39 -16.95 2.94
N ARG A 232 8.45 -17.22 3.86
CA ARG A 232 7.96 -18.58 4.13
C ARG A 232 7.31 -19.24 2.90
N TYR A 233 6.89 -18.45 1.91
CA TYR A 233 6.31 -18.94 0.66
C TYR A 233 7.38 -19.32 -0.38
N LEU A 234 8.63 -18.92 -0.16
CA LEU A 234 9.79 -19.20 -1.00
C LEU A 234 11.03 -19.46 -0.11
N PRO A 235 11.01 -20.49 0.77
CA PRO A 235 12.03 -20.66 1.81
C PRO A 235 13.44 -20.93 1.24
N ASP A 236 13.51 -21.54 0.05
CA ASP A 236 14.75 -21.88 -0.62
C ASP A 236 15.33 -20.72 -1.44
N VAL A 237 14.55 -19.65 -1.64
CA VAL A 237 14.99 -18.46 -2.38
C VAL A 237 15.72 -17.53 -1.41
N PRO A 238 16.99 -17.16 -1.67
CA PRO A 238 17.73 -16.27 -0.79
C PRO A 238 17.17 -14.85 -0.82
N THR A 239 17.59 -13.99 0.10
CA THR A 239 17.32 -12.54 -0.02
C THR A 239 18.32 -11.89 -0.96
N ILE A 240 18.00 -10.68 -1.46
CA ILE A 240 18.96 -9.87 -2.23
C ILE A 240 20.20 -9.54 -1.37
N ALA A 241 20.00 -9.30 -0.08
CA ALA A 241 21.10 -9.08 0.88
C ALA A 241 22.02 -10.28 1.01
N GLU A 242 21.47 -11.49 1.15
CA GLU A 242 22.22 -12.76 1.14
C GLU A 242 22.93 -13.01 -0.20
N SER A 243 22.43 -12.41 -1.28
CA SER A 243 22.93 -12.61 -2.65
C SER A 243 23.98 -11.58 -3.09
N GLY A 244 24.61 -10.87 -2.15
CA GLY A 244 25.75 -9.98 -2.42
C GLY A 244 25.42 -8.49 -2.45
N VAL A 245 24.24 -8.08 -1.99
CA VAL A 245 23.86 -6.65 -1.86
C VAL A 245 23.41 -6.35 -0.41
N PRO A 246 24.32 -6.35 0.58
CA PRO A 246 23.96 -6.50 2.01
C PRO A 246 23.05 -5.43 2.62
N LYS A 247 23.01 -4.23 2.04
CA LYS A 247 22.17 -3.11 2.50
C LYS A 247 20.77 -3.10 1.89
N TYR A 248 20.50 -4.02 0.97
CA TYR A 248 19.23 -4.06 0.26
C TYR A 248 18.12 -4.62 1.16
N ASP A 249 17.07 -3.82 1.34
CA ASP A 249 15.83 -4.25 1.97
C ASP A 249 14.70 -3.39 1.42
N VAL A 250 13.85 -3.96 0.56
CA VAL A 250 12.63 -3.31 0.10
C VAL A 250 11.48 -4.27 0.30
N THR A 251 10.62 -3.94 1.26
CA THR A 251 9.37 -4.64 1.50
C THR A 251 8.24 -3.69 1.10
N GLY A 252 7.40 -4.12 0.15
CA GLY A 252 6.18 -3.38 -0.15
C GLY A 252 5.23 -3.46 1.03
N TRP A 253 4.27 -2.54 1.10
CA TRP A 253 3.27 -2.54 2.16
C TRP A 253 1.99 -1.87 1.69
N LEU A 254 0.89 -2.24 2.34
CA LEU A 254 -0.46 -1.74 2.06
C LEU A 254 -1.07 -1.15 3.32
N GLY A 255 -1.63 0.05 3.20
CA GLY A 255 -2.23 0.75 4.33
C GLY A 255 -3.62 1.27 3.99
N LEU A 256 -4.58 1.00 4.87
CA LEU A 256 -5.93 1.56 4.75
C LEU A 256 -5.95 2.95 5.38
N MET A 257 -6.53 3.90 4.66
CA MET A 257 -6.60 5.31 5.06
C MET A 257 -7.95 5.93 4.69
N ALA A 258 -8.25 7.07 5.29
CA ALA A 258 -9.43 7.88 5.00
C ALA A 258 -9.04 9.34 4.67
N PRO A 259 -9.95 10.16 4.12
CA PRO A 259 -9.70 11.59 3.89
C PRO A 259 -9.42 12.34 5.20
N ALA A 260 -8.61 13.40 5.13
CA ALA A 260 -8.42 14.35 6.23
C ALA A 260 -9.76 14.86 6.77
N GLY A 261 -9.87 14.93 8.11
CA GLY A 261 -11.08 15.36 8.81
C GLY A 261 -12.06 14.22 9.13
N THR A 262 -11.76 12.97 8.75
CA THR A 262 -12.62 11.83 9.12
C THR A 262 -12.68 11.69 10.64
N PRO A 263 -13.88 11.59 11.26
CA PRO A 263 -14.01 11.53 12.71
C PRO A 263 -13.19 10.40 13.35
N ASP A 264 -12.51 10.70 14.46
CA ASP A 264 -11.64 9.74 15.15
C ASP A 264 -12.40 8.47 15.57
N ALA A 265 -13.66 8.59 15.97
CA ALA A 265 -14.52 7.45 16.28
C ALA A 265 -14.69 6.48 15.10
N VAL A 266 -14.80 7.01 13.87
CA VAL A 266 -14.91 6.21 12.64
C VAL A 266 -13.58 5.54 12.30
N VAL A 267 -12.47 6.30 12.38
CA VAL A 267 -11.12 5.78 12.16
C VAL A 267 -10.80 4.64 13.13
N ARG A 268 -11.07 4.84 14.42
CA ARG A 268 -10.85 3.82 15.45
C ARG A 268 -11.74 2.60 15.24
N ARG A 269 -13.02 2.79 14.87
CA ARG A 269 -13.92 1.67 14.59
C ARG A 269 -13.44 0.83 13.41
N LEU A 270 -13.10 1.47 12.29
CA LEU A 270 -12.55 0.80 11.11
C LEU A 270 -11.24 0.09 11.43
N SER A 271 -10.33 0.75 12.15
CA SER A 271 -9.05 0.17 12.56
C SER A 271 -9.25 -1.07 13.42
N ALA A 272 -10.15 -1.03 14.41
CA ALA A 272 -10.43 -2.16 15.28
C ALA A 272 -10.91 -3.40 14.48
N GLU A 273 -11.77 -3.21 13.49
CA GLU A 273 -12.22 -4.33 12.65
C GLU A 273 -11.13 -4.84 11.71
N VAL A 274 -10.32 -3.94 11.12
CA VAL A 274 -9.16 -4.35 10.29
C VAL A 274 -8.14 -5.13 11.13
N GLN A 275 -7.87 -4.71 12.36
CA GLN A 275 -6.95 -5.41 13.27
C GLN A 275 -7.44 -6.82 13.58
N LYS A 276 -8.71 -6.99 13.95
CA LYS A 276 -9.31 -8.32 14.17
C LYS A 276 -9.23 -9.18 12.92
N LEU A 277 -9.58 -8.61 11.76
CA LEU A 277 -9.60 -9.33 10.48
C LEU A 277 -8.20 -9.80 10.06
N MET A 278 -7.19 -8.93 10.12
CA MET A 278 -5.82 -9.25 9.68
C MET A 278 -5.11 -10.23 10.62
N ARG A 279 -5.51 -10.29 11.89
CA ARG A 279 -4.97 -11.26 12.85
C ARG A 279 -5.72 -12.61 12.85
N ALA A 280 -6.83 -12.70 12.12
CA ALA A 280 -7.60 -13.94 12.05
C ALA A 280 -6.83 -15.01 11.24
N PRO A 281 -6.68 -16.24 11.75
CA PRO A 281 -5.98 -17.32 11.04
C PRO A 281 -6.56 -17.60 9.65
N ALA A 282 -7.88 -17.50 9.49
CA ALA A 282 -8.55 -17.68 8.20
C ALA A 282 -8.13 -16.65 7.15
N THR A 283 -7.93 -15.39 7.56
CA THR A 283 -7.45 -14.32 6.66
C THR A 283 -6.00 -14.58 6.28
N GLN A 284 -5.16 -14.92 7.26
CA GLN A 284 -3.75 -15.26 7.05
C GLN A 284 -3.57 -16.44 6.09
N ALA A 285 -4.43 -17.46 6.19
CA ALA A 285 -4.40 -18.59 5.29
C ALA A 285 -4.84 -18.23 3.85
N ARG A 286 -5.75 -17.26 3.70
CA ARG A 286 -6.25 -16.82 2.40
C ARG A 286 -5.29 -15.89 1.65
N ILE A 287 -4.56 -15.05 2.38
CA ILE A 287 -3.59 -14.10 1.81
C ILE A 287 -2.23 -14.78 1.70
N VAL A 288 -2.02 -15.52 0.61
CA VAL A 288 -0.76 -16.21 0.31
C VAL A 288 0.21 -15.24 -0.37
N GLY A 289 1.44 -15.13 0.14
CA GLY A 289 2.51 -14.31 -0.44
C GLY A 289 2.67 -12.92 0.19
N ALA A 290 1.91 -12.60 1.23
CA ALA A 290 2.07 -11.41 2.06
C ALA A 290 1.95 -11.76 3.55
N GLU A 291 2.42 -10.86 4.40
CA GLU A 291 2.31 -10.97 5.85
C GLU A 291 1.29 -9.95 6.36
N THR A 292 0.18 -10.42 6.91
CA THR A 292 -0.88 -9.57 7.45
C THR A 292 -0.46 -8.93 8.76
N ILE A 293 -0.77 -7.64 8.96
CA ILE A 293 -0.36 -6.88 10.15
C ILE A 293 -1.58 -6.49 10.98
N GLY A 294 -2.42 -5.58 10.48
CA GLY A 294 -3.48 -4.96 11.28
C GLY A 294 -2.88 -4.18 12.45
N SER A 295 -2.37 -2.98 12.17
CA SER A 295 -1.86 -2.06 13.18
C SER A 295 -2.94 -1.14 13.75
N THR A 296 -2.62 -0.42 14.83
CA THR A 296 -3.37 0.77 15.25
C THR A 296 -3.14 1.94 14.28
N PRO A 297 -4.00 2.99 14.31
CA PRO A 297 -3.79 4.21 13.52
C PRO A 297 -2.45 4.89 13.85
N GLU A 298 -2.09 4.97 15.13
CA GLU A 298 -0.89 5.67 15.60
C GLU A 298 0.40 4.93 15.20
N ALA A 299 0.38 3.60 15.25
CA ALA A 299 1.48 2.77 14.76
C ALA A 299 1.66 2.94 13.25
N PHE A 300 0.56 3.00 12.49
CA PHE A 300 0.63 3.24 11.05
C PHE A 300 1.13 4.65 10.73
N ALA A 301 0.69 5.67 11.46
CA ALA A 301 1.16 7.04 11.29
C ALA A 301 2.69 7.16 11.50
N THR A 302 3.20 6.49 12.54
CA THR A 302 4.65 6.44 12.83
C THR A 302 5.42 5.76 11.70
N PHE A 303 4.93 4.61 11.25
CA PHE A 303 5.51 3.88 10.12
C PHE A 303 5.51 4.71 8.82
N LEU A 304 4.38 5.36 8.51
CA LEU A 304 4.21 6.16 7.30
C LEU A 304 5.17 7.36 7.25
N LYS A 305 5.43 8.00 8.39
CA LYS A 305 6.41 9.08 8.50
C LYS A 305 7.82 8.57 8.22
N ALA A 306 8.22 7.45 8.85
CA ALA A 306 9.53 6.85 8.65
C ALA A 306 9.75 6.42 7.18
N GLU A 307 8.72 5.84 6.54
CA GLU A 307 8.79 5.48 5.12
C GLU A 307 8.93 6.71 4.22
N ASN A 308 8.22 7.81 4.50
CA ASN A 308 8.38 9.05 3.75
C ASN A 308 9.81 9.61 3.85
N GLU A 309 10.37 9.66 5.06
CA GLU A 309 11.75 10.12 5.28
C GLU A 309 12.77 9.23 4.56
N ARG A 310 12.59 7.91 4.64
CA ARG A 310 13.43 6.92 3.97
C ARG A 310 13.40 7.11 2.45
N TRP A 311 12.22 7.18 1.85
CA TRP A 311 12.09 7.27 0.38
C TRP A 311 12.53 8.63 -0.16
N ALA A 312 12.34 9.72 0.59
CA ALA A 312 12.92 11.02 0.25
C ALA A 312 14.45 10.94 0.13
N ALA A 313 15.12 10.25 1.08
CA ALA A 313 16.57 10.08 1.06
C ALA A 313 17.04 9.22 -0.13
N VAL A 314 16.34 8.12 -0.42
CA VAL A 314 16.64 7.25 -1.57
C VAL A 314 16.52 8.04 -2.87
N ILE A 315 15.37 8.68 -3.13
CA ILE A 315 15.13 9.42 -4.38
C ILE A 315 16.16 10.52 -4.60
N LYS A 316 16.53 11.24 -3.54
CA LYS A 316 17.59 12.26 -3.60
C LYS A 316 18.96 11.69 -3.98
N ALA A 317 19.25 10.45 -3.58
CA ALA A 317 20.52 9.78 -3.88
C ALA A 317 20.54 9.11 -5.26
N SER A 318 19.39 8.63 -5.76
CA SER A 318 19.31 7.75 -6.93
C SER A 318 19.35 8.47 -8.30
N ASN A 319 19.47 9.81 -8.35
CA ASN A 319 19.39 10.61 -9.59
C ASN A 319 18.19 10.26 -10.50
N ILE A 320 17.12 9.71 -9.91
CA ILE A 320 15.91 9.36 -10.65
C ILE A 320 15.29 10.66 -11.16
N PRO A 321 15.02 10.79 -12.48
CA PRO A 321 14.36 11.97 -13.00
C PRO A 321 13.01 12.17 -12.30
N LEU A 322 12.77 13.40 -11.84
CA LEU A 322 11.45 13.75 -11.30
C LEU A 322 10.42 13.71 -12.42
N ASN A 323 9.25 13.16 -12.10
CA ASN A 323 8.08 13.17 -13.00
C ASN A 323 7.34 14.50 -12.96
#